data_AF-A0A1D6J202-F1
#
_entry.id   AF-A0A1D6J202-F1
#
_cell.length_a   1.000
_cell.length_b   1.000
_cell.length_c   1.000
_cell.angle_alpha   90.00
_cell.angle_beta   90.00
_cell.angle_gamma   90.00
#
_symmetry.space_group_name_H-M   'P 1'
#
loop_
_entity.id
_entity.type
_entity.pdbx_description
1 polymer ?
#
loop_
_entity_poly.entity_id
_entity_poly.type
_entity_poly.pdbx_seq_one_letter_code
_entity_poly.pdbx_strand_id
1 'polypeptide(L)'
;MGKASKGSRKGKKAWRANIGTDDIDDFFEKQTRDAHAGTAAIPSLPSDSLFFVDKPATSASTSAAGASDTTTKDIPVKRKIEKKREKVLYHESVLKRNPFVQPIPSSVPGKKDKKIKKKKLQETQGEKSVPMENDSVVKNFDIWAVDGKGDSKAKKRSTISVIPAVEVEPAGCSFNPPFEAHQDSLAQAVADEKRKEYMKELGPTPVPLIVPGEAIAEEDKFFLDAGEGDEDEDAAENGDQDADTSIGQRKNTTKRVTRVEMNRRARRKERLRAEAKAKKMENILKEIDSLPNIMDEIAKED
;
A
#
# COMPACT_ATOMS: atom_id res chain seq x y z
N MET A 1 -35.85 63.16 -4.82
CA MET A 1 -34.67 62.73 -4.04
C MET A 1 -34.85 61.27 -3.63
N GLY A 2 -34.54 60.33 -4.53
CA GLY A 2 -34.65 58.89 -4.25
C GLY A 2 -33.34 58.36 -3.67
N LYS A 3 -33.37 57.81 -2.46
CA LYS A 3 -32.19 57.21 -1.83
C LYS A 3 -31.85 55.90 -2.55
N ALA A 4 -30.65 55.80 -3.11
CA ALA A 4 -30.16 54.57 -3.75
C ALA A 4 -30.09 53.42 -2.71
N SER A 5 -30.60 52.25 -3.10
CA SER A 5 -30.60 51.04 -2.28
C SER A 5 -29.16 50.63 -1.96
N LYS A 6 -28.84 50.46 -0.67
CA LYS A 6 -27.51 50.02 -0.22
C LYS A 6 -27.19 48.65 -0.83
N GLY A 7 -26.25 48.60 -1.77
CA GLY A 7 -25.74 47.35 -2.35
C GLY A 7 -25.14 46.45 -1.27
N SER A 8 -25.35 45.14 -1.40
CA SER A 8 -24.82 44.11 -0.51
C SER A 8 -23.29 44.26 -0.38
N ARG A 9 -22.81 44.44 0.85
CA ARG A 9 -21.39 44.67 1.19
C ARG A 9 -20.50 43.42 1.05
N LYS A 10 -21.00 42.33 0.47
CA LYS A 10 -20.20 41.14 0.21
C LYS A 10 -19.53 41.25 -1.15
N GLY A 11 -18.20 41.38 -1.15
CA GLY A 11 -17.40 41.36 -2.37
C GLY A 11 -17.53 40.03 -3.13
N LYS A 12 -17.14 40.03 -4.41
CA LYS A 12 -17.26 38.88 -5.33
C LYS A 12 -16.64 37.58 -4.79
N LYS A 13 -15.59 37.68 -3.97
CA LYS A 13 -14.93 36.51 -3.35
C LYS A 13 -15.82 35.85 -2.28
N ALA A 14 -16.56 36.63 -1.49
CA ALA A 14 -17.52 36.11 -0.52
C ALA A 14 -18.73 35.47 -1.21
N TRP A 15 -19.11 35.93 -2.40
CA TRP A 15 -20.13 35.27 -3.22
C TRP A 15 -19.66 33.93 -3.75
N ARG A 16 -18.41 33.82 -4.24
CA ARG A 16 -17.85 32.54 -4.71
C ARG A 16 -17.77 31.48 -3.61
N ALA A 17 -17.46 31.87 -2.38
CA ALA A 17 -17.42 30.96 -1.24
C ALA A 17 -18.82 30.50 -0.76
N ASN A 18 -19.88 31.22 -1.14
CA ASN A 18 -21.26 30.89 -0.80
C ASN A 18 -21.98 30.09 -1.92
N ILE A 19 -21.31 29.80 -3.03
CA ILE A 19 -21.80 28.89 -4.06
C ILE A 19 -21.32 27.50 -3.66
N GLY A 20 -22.23 26.61 -3.28
CA GLY A 20 -21.90 25.22 -3.00
C GLY A 20 -21.33 24.57 -4.26
N THR A 21 -20.12 24.02 -4.16
CA THR A 21 -19.52 23.17 -5.19
C THR A 21 -19.77 21.69 -4.92
N ASP A 22 -20.47 21.37 -3.83
CA ASP A 22 -20.71 20.02 -3.34
C ASP A 22 -21.34 19.12 -4.42
N ASP A 23 -22.31 19.63 -5.19
CA ASP A 23 -22.93 18.87 -6.30
C ASP A 23 -21.93 18.47 -7.41
N ILE A 24 -20.92 19.31 -7.64
CA ILE A 24 -19.88 19.09 -8.66
C ILE A 24 -18.90 18.05 -8.12
N ASP A 25 -18.49 18.19 -6.87
CA ASP A 25 -17.56 17.26 -6.21
C ASP A 25 -18.21 15.87 -6.07
N ASP A 26 -19.48 15.80 -5.66
CA ASP A 26 -20.29 14.58 -5.61
C ASP A 26 -20.38 13.87 -6.97
N PHE A 27 -20.51 14.62 -8.06
CA PHE A 27 -20.54 14.06 -9.41
C PHE A 27 -19.21 13.38 -9.76
N PHE A 28 -18.07 14.03 -9.47
CA PHE A 28 -16.75 13.44 -9.73
C PHE A 28 -16.46 12.24 -8.83
N GLU A 29 -16.89 12.27 -7.58
CA GLU A 29 -16.76 11.14 -6.67
C GLU A 29 -17.59 9.94 -7.13
N LYS A 30 -18.84 10.17 -7.57
CA LYS A 30 -19.70 9.13 -8.14
C LYS A 30 -19.10 8.57 -9.43
N GLN A 31 -18.63 9.42 -10.33
CA GLN A 31 -17.98 8.99 -11.57
C GLN A 31 -16.73 8.14 -11.28
N THR A 32 -15.93 8.53 -10.28
CA THR A 32 -14.74 7.77 -9.86
C THR A 32 -15.12 6.43 -9.25
N ARG A 33 -16.13 6.40 -8.38
CA ARG A 33 -16.66 5.16 -7.80
C ARG A 33 -17.23 4.23 -8.86
N ASP A 34 -17.99 4.75 -9.81
CA ASP A 34 -18.56 3.96 -10.90
C ASP A 34 -17.49 3.41 -11.84
N ALA A 35 -16.39 4.14 -12.05
CA ALA A 35 -15.24 3.64 -12.80
C ALA A 35 -14.54 2.49 -12.05
N HIS A 36 -14.42 2.59 -10.73
CA HIS A 36 -13.86 1.52 -9.90
C HIS A 36 -14.78 0.29 -9.78
N ALA A 37 -16.09 0.51 -9.73
CA ALA A 37 -17.10 -0.55 -9.69
C ALA A 37 -17.32 -1.21 -11.06
N GLY A 38 -16.73 -0.68 -12.14
CA GLY A 38 -16.95 -1.14 -13.51
C GLY A 38 -18.33 -0.79 -14.07
N THR A 39 -19.09 0.05 -13.37
CA THR A 39 -20.46 0.45 -13.71
C THR A 39 -20.53 1.72 -14.55
N ALA A 40 -19.42 2.46 -14.70
CA ALA A 40 -19.37 3.75 -15.40
C ALA A 40 -19.91 3.73 -16.84
N ALA A 41 -19.91 2.57 -17.50
CA ALA A 41 -20.41 2.43 -18.87
C ALA A 41 -21.88 1.98 -18.94
N ILE A 42 -22.47 1.50 -17.85
CA ILE A 42 -23.82 0.87 -17.84
C ILE A 42 -24.93 1.82 -18.33
N PRO A 43 -25.02 3.09 -17.92
CA PRO A 43 -26.11 3.97 -18.38
C PRO A 43 -25.92 4.48 -19.82
N SER A 44 -24.70 4.37 -20.37
CA SER A 44 -24.34 4.83 -21.72
C SER A 44 -24.44 3.70 -22.76
N LEU A 45 -24.28 2.45 -22.33
CA LEU A 45 -24.34 1.29 -23.20
C LEU A 45 -25.78 0.98 -23.63
N PRO A 46 -26.02 0.62 -24.91
CA PRO A 46 -27.30 0.08 -25.36
C PRO A 46 -27.70 -1.17 -24.58
N SER A 47 -29.00 -1.36 -24.33
CA SER A 47 -29.55 -2.49 -23.58
C SER A 47 -29.08 -3.85 -24.07
N ASP A 48 -28.93 -3.99 -25.38
CA ASP A 48 -28.58 -5.25 -26.05
C ASP A 48 -27.13 -5.68 -25.79
N SER A 49 -26.27 -4.74 -25.35
CA SER A 49 -24.88 -5.02 -24.97
C SER A 49 -24.69 -5.26 -23.48
N LEU A 50 -25.74 -5.09 -22.66
CA LEU A 50 -25.67 -5.30 -21.21
C LEU A 50 -25.65 -6.79 -20.84
N PHE A 51 -26.15 -7.65 -21.72
CA PHE A 51 -26.30 -9.08 -21.45
C PHE A 51 -25.53 -9.90 -22.49
N PHE A 52 -24.67 -10.80 -22.02
CA PHE A 52 -24.12 -11.85 -22.85
C PHE A 52 -25.11 -13.02 -22.85
N VAL A 53 -25.76 -13.27 -23.99
CA VAL A 53 -26.58 -14.48 -24.15
C VAL A 53 -25.62 -15.63 -24.47
N ASP A 54 -25.35 -16.46 -23.46
CA ASP A 54 -24.69 -17.75 -23.63
C ASP A 54 -25.52 -18.60 -24.60
N LYS A 55 -25.09 -18.63 -25.87
CA LYS A 55 -25.66 -19.55 -26.85
C LYS A 55 -25.08 -20.93 -26.57
N PRO A 56 -25.89 -21.93 -26.16
CA PRO A 56 -25.38 -23.29 -25.99
C PRO A 56 -24.90 -23.83 -27.34
N ALA A 57 -23.80 -24.60 -27.29
CA ALA A 57 -23.04 -25.10 -28.44
C ALA A 57 -23.83 -25.96 -29.45
N THR A 58 -25.12 -26.20 -29.24
CA THR A 58 -26.00 -26.98 -30.11
C THR A 58 -26.78 -26.14 -31.15
N SER A 59 -26.65 -24.82 -31.13
CA SER A 59 -27.35 -23.91 -32.08
C SER A 59 -26.45 -23.29 -33.15
N ALA A 60 -25.15 -23.63 -33.19
CA ALA A 60 -24.20 -23.12 -34.19
C ALA A 60 -24.25 -23.84 -35.55
N SER A 61 -25.16 -24.82 -35.75
CA SER A 61 -25.23 -25.60 -37.00
C SER A 61 -26.45 -25.34 -37.87
N THR A 62 -27.36 -24.42 -37.53
CA THR A 62 -28.51 -24.09 -38.40
C THR A 62 -28.86 -22.61 -38.40
N SER A 63 -28.01 -21.79 -39.01
CA SER A 63 -28.47 -20.56 -39.69
C SER A 63 -27.41 -20.12 -40.71
N ALA A 64 -27.48 -20.74 -41.89
CA ALA A 64 -26.88 -20.21 -43.08
C ALA A 64 -27.69 -18.99 -43.55
N ALA A 65 -27.26 -17.79 -43.20
CA ALA A 65 -27.48 -16.54 -43.94
C ALA A 65 -26.69 -15.40 -43.27
N GLY A 66 -25.67 -14.90 -43.95
CA GLY A 66 -24.92 -13.70 -43.53
C GLY A 66 -23.41 -13.87 -43.56
N ALA A 67 -22.85 -14.00 -44.76
CA ALA A 67 -21.43 -13.75 -44.97
C ALA A 67 -21.17 -12.23 -44.89
N SER A 68 -20.48 -11.78 -43.83
CA SER A 68 -19.60 -10.60 -43.86
C SER A 68 -18.81 -10.46 -42.55
N ASP A 69 -17.49 -10.56 -42.67
CA ASP A 69 -16.47 -9.88 -41.87
C ASP A 69 -16.46 -9.99 -40.34
N THR A 70 -15.89 -11.08 -39.80
CA THR A 70 -15.38 -11.10 -38.40
C THR A 70 -14.00 -11.76 -38.25
N THR A 71 -13.29 -12.10 -39.32
CA THR A 71 -12.02 -12.83 -39.24
C THR A 71 -10.76 -11.98 -39.03
N THR A 72 -10.85 -10.65 -38.96
CA THR A 72 -9.67 -9.76 -38.95
C THR A 72 -9.17 -9.32 -37.57
N LYS A 73 -9.99 -9.41 -36.51
CA LYS A 73 -9.61 -8.93 -35.15
C LYS A 73 -9.01 -10.02 -34.23
N ASP A 74 -9.18 -11.30 -34.57
CA ASP A 74 -8.74 -12.42 -33.72
C ASP A 74 -7.33 -12.93 -34.04
N ILE A 75 -6.81 -12.62 -35.23
CA ILE A 75 -5.47 -13.01 -35.69
C ILE A 75 -4.35 -12.52 -34.75
N PRO A 76 -4.34 -11.26 -34.23
CA PRO A 76 -3.30 -10.81 -33.31
C PRO A 76 -3.40 -11.45 -31.92
N VAL A 77 -4.61 -11.76 -31.45
CA VAL A 77 -4.83 -12.38 -30.13
C VAL A 77 -4.40 -13.84 -30.16
N LYS A 78 -4.77 -14.60 -31.20
CA LYS A 78 -4.34 -15.98 -31.42
C LYS A 78 -2.81 -16.10 -31.52
N ARG A 79 -2.16 -15.22 -32.30
CA ARG A 79 -0.69 -15.15 -32.38
C ARG A 79 -0.01 -14.80 -31.06
N LYS A 80 -0.63 -13.96 -30.21
CA LYS A 80 -0.11 -13.65 -28.86
C LYS A 80 -0.23 -14.83 -27.91
N ILE A 81 -1.29 -15.63 -28.04
CA ILE A 81 -1.50 -16.83 -27.23
C ILE A 81 -0.51 -17.92 -27.65
N GLU A 82 -0.33 -18.15 -28.95
CA GLU A 82 0.65 -19.11 -29.49
C GLU A 82 2.08 -18.75 -29.08
N LYS A 83 2.51 -17.49 -29.21
CA LYS A 83 3.83 -17.02 -28.72
C LYS A 83 4.05 -17.24 -27.22
N LYS A 84 2.98 -17.18 -26.40
CA LYS A 84 3.07 -17.46 -24.96
C LYS A 84 3.10 -18.96 -24.68
N ARG A 85 2.46 -19.79 -25.51
CA ARG A 85 2.51 -21.25 -25.45
C ARG A 85 3.87 -21.80 -25.93
N GLU A 86 4.47 -21.18 -26.94
CA GLU A 86 5.82 -21.48 -27.42
C GLU A 86 6.90 -21.12 -26.40
N LYS A 87 6.67 -20.09 -25.57
CA LYS A 87 7.50 -19.79 -24.40
C LYS A 87 7.18 -20.73 -23.25
N VAL A 88 7.56 -22.00 -23.43
CA VAL A 88 7.59 -22.99 -22.35
C VAL A 88 8.49 -22.43 -21.25
N LEU A 89 7.96 -22.29 -20.03
CA LEU A 89 8.73 -21.83 -18.88
C LEU A 89 9.85 -22.85 -18.59
N TYR A 90 11.10 -22.49 -18.89
CA TYR A 90 12.26 -23.31 -18.58
C TYR A 90 12.50 -23.34 -17.06
N HIS A 91 11.78 -24.22 -16.35
CA HIS A 91 11.94 -24.42 -14.90
C HIS A 91 13.38 -24.82 -14.51
N GLU A 92 14.13 -25.41 -15.45
CA GLU A 92 15.53 -25.79 -15.22
C GLU A 92 16.45 -24.59 -15.06
N SER A 93 16.11 -23.44 -15.67
CA SER A 93 16.89 -22.21 -15.51
C SER A 93 16.84 -21.68 -14.08
N VAL A 94 15.76 -21.95 -13.34
CA VAL A 94 15.58 -21.58 -11.92
C VAL A 94 16.41 -22.47 -10.99
N LEU A 95 16.71 -23.71 -11.40
CA LEU A 95 17.55 -24.64 -10.66
C LEU A 95 19.05 -24.43 -10.91
N LYS A 96 19.42 -23.71 -11.97
CA LYS A 96 20.82 -23.34 -12.25
C LYS A 96 21.28 -22.29 -11.23
N ARG A 97 22.31 -22.63 -10.47
CA ARG A 97 22.95 -21.70 -9.52
C ARG A 97 23.47 -20.47 -10.28
N ASN A 98 23.15 -19.27 -9.80
CA ASN A 98 23.66 -18.03 -10.39
C ASN A 98 25.20 -17.96 -10.22
N PRO A 99 25.99 -17.85 -11.32
CA PRO A 99 27.45 -17.84 -11.26
C PRO A 99 28.02 -16.59 -10.60
N PHE A 100 27.26 -15.50 -10.49
CA PHE A 100 27.72 -14.22 -9.93
C PHE A 100 27.51 -14.11 -8.42
N VAL A 101 26.90 -15.11 -7.76
CA VAL A 101 26.63 -15.07 -6.32
C VAL A 101 27.50 -16.10 -5.61
N GLN A 102 28.48 -15.62 -4.84
CA GLN A 102 29.29 -16.47 -3.98
C GLN A 102 28.44 -16.99 -2.81
N PRO A 103 28.43 -18.32 -2.53
CA PRO A 103 27.72 -18.86 -1.38
C PRO A 103 28.38 -18.40 -0.08
N ILE A 104 27.57 -17.85 0.83
CA ILE A 104 28.02 -17.51 2.19
C ILE A 104 28.10 -18.83 2.99
N PRO A 105 29.22 -19.12 3.67
CA PRO A 105 29.33 -20.30 4.52
C PRO A 105 28.33 -20.19 5.68
N SER A 106 27.46 -21.18 5.83
CA SER A 106 26.51 -21.24 6.94
C SER A 106 27.26 -21.45 8.26
N SER A 107 26.92 -20.68 9.29
CA SER A 107 27.55 -20.68 10.62
C SER A 107 27.25 -21.90 11.49
N VAL A 108 26.54 -22.90 10.98
CA VAL A 108 26.23 -24.13 11.72
C VAL A 108 27.32 -25.17 11.42
N PRO A 109 28.04 -25.72 12.41
CA PRO A 109 29.07 -26.73 12.18
C PRO A 109 28.42 -28.03 11.69
N GLY A 110 28.33 -28.18 10.37
CA GLY A 110 27.94 -29.43 9.72
C GLY A 110 28.95 -30.52 10.03
N LYS A 111 28.47 -31.66 10.51
CA LYS A 111 29.27 -32.84 10.82
C LYS A 111 30.09 -33.24 9.57
N LYS A 112 31.36 -33.57 9.81
CA LYS A 112 32.36 -33.94 8.80
C LYS A 112 31.87 -35.16 8.00
N ASP A 113 31.46 -34.94 6.75
CA ASP A 113 31.25 -36.04 5.81
C ASP A 113 32.61 -36.64 5.42
N LYS A 114 32.76 -37.94 5.71
CA LYS A 114 33.92 -38.76 5.36
C LYS A 114 34.16 -38.70 3.84
N LYS A 115 35.41 -38.38 3.46
CA LYS A 115 35.93 -38.51 2.10
C LYS A 115 35.67 -39.92 1.54
N ILE A 116 34.71 -40.05 0.61
CA ILE A 116 34.66 -41.18 -0.30
C ILE A 116 35.37 -40.76 -1.60
N LYS A 117 36.48 -41.43 -1.89
CA LYS A 117 37.29 -41.27 -3.10
C LYS A 117 36.45 -41.64 -4.33
N LYS A 118 36.19 -40.69 -5.24
CA LYS A 118 35.73 -41.01 -6.60
C LYS A 118 36.92 -41.46 -7.45
N LYS A 119 36.90 -42.72 -7.89
CA LYS A 119 37.66 -43.20 -9.06
C LYS A 119 36.86 -42.90 -10.34
N LYS A 120 37.64 -42.62 -11.37
CA LYS A 120 37.36 -42.26 -12.77
C LYS A 120 36.59 -43.35 -13.55
N LEU A 121 35.92 -42.91 -14.64
CA LEU A 121 35.69 -43.63 -15.93
C LEU A 121 34.65 -44.79 -15.85
N GLN A 122 33.74 -45.09 -16.79
CA GLN A 122 33.62 -44.85 -18.24
C GLN A 122 32.15 -44.79 -18.70
N GLU A 123 31.97 -44.10 -19.82
CA GLU A 123 30.97 -44.25 -20.88
C GLU A 123 30.80 -45.71 -21.33
N THR A 124 29.56 -46.19 -21.48
CA THR A 124 29.17 -47.17 -22.52
C THR A 124 27.71 -46.98 -22.90
N GLN A 125 27.49 -47.03 -24.21
CA GLN A 125 26.22 -47.01 -24.92
C GLN A 125 25.40 -48.27 -24.64
N GLY A 126 24.08 -48.17 -24.74
CA GLY A 126 23.18 -49.31 -24.65
C GLY A 126 21.73 -48.92 -24.90
N GLU A 127 21.37 -48.88 -26.18
CA GLU A 127 19.99 -48.82 -26.66
C GLU A 127 19.17 -49.98 -26.09
N LYS A 128 17.92 -49.72 -25.67
CA LYS A 128 16.81 -50.69 -25.69
C LYS A 128 15.46 -50.00 -25.43
N SER A 129 14.69 -49.93 -26.52
CA SER A 129 13.25 -50.17 -26.65
C SER A 129 12.29 -49.70 -25.53
N VAL A 130 11.42 -48.78 -25.92
CA VAL A 130 10.09 -48.51 -25.34
C VAL A 130 9.22 -49.78 -25.33
N PRO A 131 8.35 -49.96 -24.33
CA PRO A 131 6.97 -50.34 -24.60
C PRO A 131 6.00 -49.27 -24.11
N MET A 132 5.08 -48.89 -24.99
CA MET A 132 3.86 -48.15 -24.66
C MET A 132 3.01 -49.02 -23.75
N GLU A 133 2.69 -48.52 -22.56
CA GLU A 133 1.52 -48.96 -21.81
C GLU A 133 0.62 -47.75 -21.62
N ASN A 134 -0.47 -47.76 -22.37
CA ASN A 134 -1.61 -46.89 -22.15
C ASN A 134 -2.30 -47.38 -20.89
N ASP A 135 -2.18 -46.63 -19.80
CA ASP A 135 -3.17 -46.64 -18.74
C ASP A 135 -3.41 -45.20 -18.30
N SER A 136 -4.35 -44.57 -19.01
CA SER A 136 -5.05 -43.39 -18.54
C SER A 136 -5.95 -43.77 -17.36
N VAL A 137 -5.34 -44.17 -16.24
CA VAL A 137 -6.04 -44.18 -14.96
C VAL A 137 -6.10 -42.73 -14.53
N VAL A 138 -7.25 -42.09 -14.82
CA VAL A 138 -7.64 -40.85 -14.18
C VAL A 138 -7.75 -41.16 -12.70
N LYS A 139 -6.63 -41.00 -11.99
CA LYS A 139 -6.58 -41.09 -10.54
C LYS A 139 -7.31 -39.85 -10.06
N ASN A 140 -8.60 -40.00 -9.78
CA ASN A 140 -9.41 -38.99 -9.14
C ASN A 140 -8.70 -38.63 -7.83
N PHE A 141 -7.93 -37.54 -7.84
CA PHE A 141 -7.39 -36.97 -6.62
C PHE A 141 -8.61 -36.48 -5.86
N ASP A 142 -8.99 -37.20 -4.81
CA ASP A 142 -9.98 -36.70 -3.88
C ASP A 142 -9.35 -35.51 -3.15
N ILE A 143 -9.75 -34.31 -3.58
CA ILE A 143 -9.30 -33.04 -3.03
C ILE A 143 -9.74 -32.91 -1.55
N TRP A 144 -10.66 -33.75 -1.09
CA TRP A 144 -11.23 -33.76 0.25
C TRP A 144 -10.78 -34.97 1.10
N ALA A 145 -10.11 -35.96 0.53
CA ALA A 145 -9.49 -37.05 1.30
C ALA A 145 -8.22 -36.54 1.98
N VAL A 146 -8.39 -35.93 3.16
CA VAL A 146 -7.27 -35.65 4.06
C VAL A 146 -6.94 -36.94 4.83
N ASP A 147 -6.49 -37.97 4.12
CA ASP A 147 -5.92 -39.14 4.79
C ASP A 147 -4.60 -38.73 5.45
N GLY A 148 -4.60 -38.76 6.78
CA GLY A 148 -3.53 -38.32 7.67
C GLY A 148 -2.24 -39.14 7.61
N LYS A 149 -1.86 -39.67 6.44
CA LYS A 149 -0.59 -40.39 6.25
C LYS A 149 -0.09 -40.28 4.80
N GLY A 150 0.54 -39.15 4.51
CA GLY A 150 1.29 -38.96 3.26
C GLY A 150 2.53 -38.12 3.54
N ASP A 151 3.69 -38.78 3.56
CA ASP A 151 5.00 -38.14 3.62
C ASP A 151 5.20 -37.21 2.42
N SER A 152 4.93 -35.93 2.60
CA SER A 152 5.28 -34.89 1.64
C SER A 152 5.95 -33.73 2.35
N LYS A 153 7.20 -33.48 1.92
CA LYS A 153 8.04 -32.39 2.39
C LYS A 153 7.44 -31.04 2.00
N ALA A 154 7.70 -30.06 2.88
CA ALA A 154 7.39 -28.64 2.76
C ALA A 154 5.92 -28.25 2.98
N LYS A 155 5.46 -28.33 4.24
CA LYS A 155 4.39 -27.45 4.73
C LYS A 155 4.86 -26.01 4.55
N LYS A 156 4.36 -25.33 3.52
CA LYS A 156 4.46 -23.87 3.41
C LYS A 156 3.85 -23.31 4.69
N ARG A 157 4.66 -22.60 5.48
CA ARG A 157 4.17 -21.86 6.64
C ARG A 157 3.29 -20.73 6.11
N SER A 158 2.00 -20.98 5.99
CA SER A 158 1.03 -19.91 5.86
C SER A 158 1.24 -18.98 7.05
N THR A 159 1.35 -17.69 6.78
CA THR A 159 1.36 -16.66 7.83
C THR A 159 0.19 -16.95 8.77
N ILE A 160 0.49 -17.38 9.99
CA ILE A 160 -0.53 -17.65 11.00
C ILE A 160 -1.11 -16.29 11.32
N SER A 161 -2.26 -15.95 10.75
CA SER A 161 -3.00 -14.78 11.19
C SER A 161 -3.34 -15.01 12.66
N VAL A 162 -3.06 -14.01 13.49
CA VAL A 162 -3.35 -14.06 14.93
C VAL A 162 -4.85 -14.22 15.17
N ILE A 163 -5.67 -13.77 14.21
CA ILE A 163 -7.12 -13.90 14.23
C ILE A 163 -7.51 -15.16 13.44
N PRO A 164 -8.37 -16.03 14.01
CA PRO A 164 -8.90 -17.18 13.28
C PRO A 164 -9.69 -16.71 12.06
N ALA A 165 -9.70 -17.51 10.99
CA ALA A 165 -10.37 -17.16 9.74
C ALA A 165 -11.90 -17.05 9.86
N VAL A 166 -12.48 -17.53 10.96
CA VAL A 166 -13.91 -17.46 11.28
C VAL A 166 -14.07 -17.00 12.72
N GLU A 167 -14.83 -15.93 12.91
CA GLU A 167 -15.29 -15.48 14.23
C GLU A 167 -16.42 -16.42 14.66
N VAL A 168 -16.15 -17.26 15.66
CA VAL A 168 -17.16 -18.17 16.23
C VAL A 168 -17.70 -17.53 17.49
N GLU A 169 -19.00 -17.26 17.51
CA GLU A 169 -19.71 -16.75 18.69
C GLU A 169 -19.69 -17.78 19.84
N PRO A 170 -19.70 -17.34 21.11
CA PRO A 170 -19.73 -18.25 22.24
C PRO A 170 -21.05 -19.03 22.30
N ALA A 171 -21.03 -20.24 22.85
CA ALA A 171 -22.18 -21.15 22.87
C ALA A 171 -23.44 -20.60 23.59
N GLY A 172 -23.27 -19.57 24.42
CA GLY A 172 -24.35 -18.85 25.11
C GLY A 172 -25.15 -17.87 24.24
N CYS A 173 -24.74 -17.61 22.99
CA CYS A 173 -25.39 -16.66 22.09
C CYS A 173 -26.46 -17.27 21.17
N SER A 174 -26.69 -18.58 21.24
CA SER A 174 -27.79 -19.22 20.49
C SER A 174 -29.16 -18.72 21.00
N PHE A 175 -30.23 -18.89 20.21
CA PHE A 175 -31.58 -18.42 20.56
C PHE A 175 -32.17 -19.11 21.81
N ASN A 176 -31.74 -20.34 22.10
CA ASN A 176 -32.15 -21.08 23.30
C ASN A 176 -30.94 -21.79 23.93
N PRO A 177 -30.03 -21.02 24.56
CA PRO A 177 -28.82 -21.56 25.16
C PRO A 177 -29.14 -22.22 26.51
N PRO A 178 -28.34 -23.20 26.96
CA PRO A 178 -28.43 -23.65 28.34
C PRO A 178 -28.10 -22.47 29.27
N PHE A 179 -28.77 -22.43 30.44
CA PHE A 179 -28.68 -21.29 31.37
C PHE A 179 -27.23 -20.93 31.75
N GLU A 180 -26.40 -21.94 32.02
CA GLU A 180 -24.98 -21.74 32.37
C GLU A 180 -24.20 -21.06 31.24
N ALA A 181 -24.34 -21.53 30.00
CA ALA A 181 -23.64 -20.93 28.86
C ALA A 181 -24.08 -19.48 28.59
N HIS A 182 -25.36 -19.16 28.82
CA HIS A 182 -25.84 -17.79 28.72
C HIS A 182 -25.21 -16.88 29.78
N GLN A 183 -25.13 -17.34 31.04
CA GLN A 183 -24.48 -16.58 32.12
C GLN A 183 -22.99 -16.39 31.84
N ASP A 184 -22.30 -17.41 31.34
CA ASP A 184 -20.89 -17.31 30.99
C ASP A 184 -20.65 -16.30 29.86
N SER A 185 -21.52 -16.27 28.85
CA SER A 185 -21.47 -15.29 27.77
C SER A 185 -21.69 -13.86 28.29
N LEU A 186 -22.64 -13.67 29.21
CA LEU A 186 -22.85 -12.38 29.86
C LEU A 186 -21.65 -11.97 30.72
N ALA A 187 -21.09 -12.90 31.48
CA ALA A 187 -19.91 -12.66 32.31
C ALA A 187 -18.70 -12.24 31.47
N GLN A 188 -18.49 -12.87 30.31
CA GLN A 188 -17.43 -12.50 29.37
C GLN A 188 -17.63 -11.08 28.82
N ALA A 189 -18.86 -10.72 28.42
CA ALA A 189 -19.18 -9.38 27.95
C ALA A 189 -18.92 -8.31 29.03
N VAL A 190 -19.37 -8.57 30.26
CA VAL A 190 -19.12 -7.68 31.41
C VAL A 190 -17.62 -7.55 31.70
N ALA A 191 -16.85 -8.64 31.62
CA ALA A 191 -15.41 -8.61 31.83
C ALA A 191 -14.68 -7.73 30.79
N ASP A 192 -15.10 -7.78 29.52
CA ASP A 192 -14.53 -6.96 28.46
C ASP A 192 -14.88 -5.47 28.61
N GLU A 193 -16.09 -5.14 29.06
CA GLU A 193 -16.47 -3.77 29.41
C GLU A 193 -15.66 -3.25 30.60
N LYS A 194 -15.56 -4.05 31.68
CA LYS A 194 -14.74 -3.70 32.85
C LYS A 194 -13.27 -3.53 32.48
N ARG A 195 -12.73 -4.35 31.58
CA ARG A 195 -11.38 -4.17 31.05
C ARG A 195 -11.23 -2.82 30.33
N LYS A 196 -12.21 -2.42 29.50
CA LYS A 196 -12.19 -1.10 28.84
C LYS A 196 -12.26 0.05 29.84
N GLU A 197 -13.03 -0.09 30.91
CA GLU A 197 -13.08 0.87 32.01
C GLU A 197 -11.72 0.96 32.71
N TYR A 198 -11.15 -0.16 33.15
CA TYR A 198 -9.83 -0.19 33.79
C TYR A 198 -8.72 0.39 32.91
N MET A 199 -8.76 0.13 31.59
CA MET A 199 -7.78 0.71 30.65
C MET A 199 -7.90 2.23 30.55
N LYS A 200 -9.12 2.79 30.69
CA LYS A 200 -9.33 4.24 30.72
C LYS A 200 -8.92 4.86 32.05
N GLU A 201 -9.16 4.16 33.16
CA GLU A 201 -8.86 4.64 34.51
C GLU A 201 -7.37 4.55 34.87
N LEU A 202 -6.71 3.46 34.52
CA LEU A 202 -5.26 3.26 34.75
C LEU A 202 -4.41 3.87 33.63
N GLY A 203 -5.01 4.13 32.46
CA GLY A 203 -4.32 4.68 31.31
C GLY A 203 -3.90 6.14 31.53
N PRO A 204 -2.78 6.58 30.93
CA PRO A 204 -2.44 8.00 30.92
C PRO A 204 -3.57 8.79 30.25
N THR A 205 -3.83 10.00 30.74
CA THR A 205 -4.85 10.88 30.15
C THR A 205 -4.51 11.11 28.67
N PRO A 206 -5.47 10.91 27.75
CA PRO A 206 -5.20 11.12 26.34
C PRO A 206 -4.89 12.60 26.11
N VAL A 207 -3.79 12.87 25.40
CA VAL A 207 -3.39 14.24 25.04
C VAL A 207 -4.55 14.88 24.27
N PRO A 208 -5.00 16.09 24.64
CA PRO A 208 -6.07 16.77 23.93
C PRO A 208 -5.68 16.96 22.46
N LEU A 209 -6.58 16.58 21.56
CA LEU A 209 -6.38 16.67 20.10
C LEU A 209 -6.13 18.11 19.63
N ILE A 210 -6.66 19.08 20.37
CA ILE A 210 -6.54 20.50 20.06
C ILE A 210 -6.12 21.18 21.36
N VAL A 211 -4.83 21.49 21.48
CA VAL A 211 -4.35 22.45 22.48
C VAL A 211 -4.73 23.83 21.94
N PRO A 212 -5.46 24.68 22.70
CA PRO A 212 -5.72 26.06 22.32
C PRO A 212 -4.42 26.87 22.44
N GLY A 213 -3.50 26.63 21.51
CA GLY A 213 -2.27 27.36 21.31
C GLY A 213 -2.29 28.09 19.97
N GLU A 214 -1.37 29.04 19.83
CA GLU A 214 -1.16 29.80 18.61
C GLU A 214 -0.97 28.85 17.42
N ALA A 215 -1.63 29.13 16.29
CA ALA A 215 -1.55 28.30 15.10
C ALA A 215 -0.11 28.32 14.58
N ILE A 216 0.65 27.28 14.90
CA ILE A 216 2.05 27.12 14.47
C ILE A 216 2.09 27.34 12.95
N ALA A 217 2.78 28.39 12.49
CA ALA A 217 2.90 28.70 11.07
C ALA A 217 3.50 27.50 10.32
N GLU A 218 3.22 27.36 9.03
CA GLU A 218 3.80 26.25 8.24
C GLU A 218 5.32 26.22 8.26
N GLU A 219 5.95 27.37 8.51
CA GLU A 219 7.40 27.56 8.62
C GLU A 219 7.95 26.94 9.92
N ASP A 220 7.34 27.19 11.07
CA ASP A 220 7.76 26.66 12.38
C ASP A 220 7.59 25.14 12.49
N LYS A 221 6.58 24.58 11.82
CA LYS A 221 6.41 23.12 11.71
C LYS A 221 7.62 22.42 11.07
N PHE A 222 8.36 23.10 10.20
CA PHE A 222 9.59 22.56 9.59
C PHE A 222 10.83 22.68 10.49
N PHE A 223 10.83 23.59 11.47
CA PHE A 223 11.92 23.72 12.43
C PHE A 223 11.78 22.73 13.60
N LEU A 224 10.56 22.41 14.03
CA LEU A 224 10.30 21.42 15.09
C LEU A 224 10.66 19.96 14.74
N ASP A 225 10.68 19.59 13.44
CA ASP A 225 11.03 18.22 12.97
C ASP A 225 12.53 18.07 12.65
N ALA A 226 13.29 19.17 12.67
CA ALA A 226 14.73 19.14 12.50
C ALA A 226 15.36 18.97 13.88
N GLY A 227 15.43 17.72 14.35
CA GLY A 227 16.13 17.36 15.58
C GLY A 227 17.48 18.06 15.68
N GLU A 228 17.51 19.04 16.58
CA GLU A 228 18.68 19.66 17.19
C GLU A 228 19.46 18.55 17.90
N GLY A 229 20.25 17.80 17.12
CA GLY A 229 21.35 17.00 17.63
C GLY A 229 22.55 17.92 17.71
N ASP A 230 22.59 18.75 18.75
CA ASP A 230 23.79 19.46 19.16
C ASP A 230 24.77 18.37 19.64
N GLU A 231 25.80 18.13 18.84
CA GLU A 231 26.97 17.33 19.21
C GLU A 231 27.79 18.16 20.21
N ASP A 232 27.36 18.17 21.47
CA ASP A 232 28.25 18.51 22.57
C ASP A 232 29.11 17.29 22.90
N GLU A 233 30.29 17.25 22.29
CA GLU A 233 31.47 16.56 22.84
C GLU A 233 31.74 17.15 24.23
N ASP A 234 31.54 16.36 25.30
CA ASP A 234 32.61 15.98 26.23
C ASP A 234 32.10 15.40 27.57
N ALA A 235 32.91 14.44 28.07
CA ALA A 235 33.11 14.04 29.47
C ALA A 235 32.23 12.93 30.11
N ALA A 236 32.84 11.75 30.11
CA ALA A 236 33.16 10.93 31.30
C ALA A 236 32.14 9.92 31.88
N GLU A 237 32.50 8.64 31.65
CA GLU A 237 32.68 7.54 32.62
C GLU A 237 31.58 7.14 33.65
N ASN A 238 31.22 5.85 33.52
CA ASN A 238 30.89 4.85 34.55
C ASN A 238 29.46 4.76 35.13
N GLY A 239 28.89 3.54 35.04
CA GLY A 239 27.78 3.08 35.87
C GLY A 239 26.96 1.92 35.28
N ASP A 240 27.49 0.70 35.36
CA ASP A 240 26.80 -0.57 35.11
C ASP A 240 25.78 -0.87 36.24
N GLN A 241 24.51 -1.11 35.90
CA GLN A 241 23.66 -2.22 36.42
C GLN A 241 22.20 -2.17 35.93
N ASP A 242 21.71 -3.36 35.58
CA ASP A 242 20.45 -3.71 34.94
C ASP A 242 19.15 -3.40 35.71
N ALA A 243 18.08 -3.02 35.00
CA ALA A 243 16.78 -3.73 34.96
C ALA A 243 15.68 -2.93 34.22
N ASP A 244 15.20 -3.50 33.10
CA ASP A 244 13.84 -3.45 32.55
C ASP A 244 13.01 -2.16 32.67
N THR A 245 13.13 -1.27 31.68
CA THR A 245 11.99 -0.56 31.03
C THR A 245 12.42 0.08 29.71
N SER A 246 13.03 -0.71 28.82
CA SER A 246 13.23 -0.27 27.42
C SER A 246 12.00 -0.62 26.59
N ILE A 247 10.91 0.13 26.74
CA ILE A 247 9.85 0.19 25.72
C ILE A 247 10.52 0.76 24.47
N GLY A 248 10.91 -0.16 23.58
CA GLY A 248 11.77 0.13 22.44
C GLY A 248 11.24 1.29 21.63
N GLN A 249 11.98 2.41 21.67
CA GLN A 249 11.92 3.41 20.64
C GLN A 249 12.35 2.74 19.34
N ARG A 250 11.36 2.25 18.59
CA ARG A 250 11.55 1.77 17.23
C ARG A 250 11.97 2.99 16.42
N LYS A 251 13.28 3.20 16.27
CA LYS A 251 13.86 4.04 15.23
C LYS A 251 13.18 3.68 13.91
N ASN A 252 12.30 4.56 13.46
CA ASN A 252 11.61 4.43 12.20
C ASN A 252 12.70 4.49 11.13
N THR A 253 13.09 3.36 10.58
CA THR A 253 14.04 3.33 9.46
C THR A 253 13.39 4.11 8.32
N THR A 254 13.77 5.37 8.16
CA THR A 254 13.28 6.22 7.08
C THR A 254 13.67 5.53 5.79
N LYS A 255 12.69 5.31 4.92
CA LYS A 255 12.91 4.65 3.64
C LYS A 255 14.00 5.43 2.92
N ARG A 256 15.06 4.74 2.47
CA ARG A 256 16.15 5.39 1.73
C ARG A 256 15.57 6.09 0.52
N VAL A 257 15.64 7.42 0.55
CA VAL A 257 15.17 8.28 -0.55
C VAL A 257 16.00 7.99 -1.79
N THR A 258 15.34 7.89 -2.94
CA THR A 258 16.01 7.63 -4.20
C THR A 258 16.85 8.83 -4.64
N ARG A 259 17.90 8.62 -5.46
CA ARG A 259 18.74 9.72 -5.99
C ARG A 259 17.91 10.77 -6.78
N VAL A 260 16.82 10.34 -7.41
CA VAL A 260 15.90 11.21 -8.15
C VAL A 260 15.13 12.13 -7.21
N GLU A 261 14.61 11.61 -6.09
CA GLU A 261 13.90 12.40 -5.09
C GLU A 261 14.83 13.39 -4.37
N MET A 262 16.09 12.99 -4.10
CA MET A 262 17.11 13.91 -3.58
C MET A 262 17.35 15.08 -4.54
N ASN A 263 17.52 14.81 -5.84
CA ASN A 263 17.68 15.84 -6.85
C ASN A 263 16.43 16.73 -6.99
N ARG A 264 15.23 16.15 -6.88
CA ARG A 264 13.96 16.91 -6.88
C ARG A 264 13.88 17.86 -5.69
N ARG A 265 14.27 17.40 -4.50
CA ARG A 265 14.31 18.22 -3.27
C ARG A 265 15.36 19.32 -3.37
N ALA A 266 16.55 19.02 -3.91
CA ALA A 266 17.61 20.00 -4.13
C ALA A 266 17.15 21.14 -5.06
N ARG A 267 16.52 20.81 -6.19
CA ARG A 267 15.96 21.82 -7.12
C ARG A 267 14.89 22.69 -6.46
N ARG A 268 14.02 22.11 -5.63
CA ARG A 268 13.00 22.87 -4.90
C ARG A 268 13.64 23.81 -3.87
N LYS A 269 14.66 23.35 -3.14
CA LYS A 269 15.41 24.16 -2.17
C LYS A 269 16.14 25.32 -2.84
N GLU A 270 16.71 25.10 -4.01
CA GLU A 270 17.38 26.15 -4.79
C GLU A 270 16.39 27.22 -5.26
N ARG A 271 15.21 26.82 -5.78
CA ARG A 271 14.14 27.77 -6.14
C ARG A 271 13.71 28.62 -4.97
N LEU A 272 13.45 28.02 -3.81
CA LEU A 272 13.08 28.75 -2.59
C LEU A 272 14.18 29.72 -2.15
N ARG A 273 15.46 29.32 -2.24
CA ARG A 273 16.58 30.22 -1.96
C ARG A 273 16.67 31.38 -2.95
N ALA A 274 16.40 31.14 -4.23
CA ALA A 274 16.39 32.18 -5.25
C ALA A 274 15.23 33.17 -5.02
N GLU A 275 14.03 32.67 -4.70
CA GLU A 275 12.87 33.50 -4.33
C GLU A 275 13.15 34.34 -3.08
N ALA A 276 13.77 33.76 -2.04
CA ALA A 276 14.16 34.49 -0.85
C ALA A 276 15.20 35.59 -1.15
N LYS A 277 16.18 35.31 -2.01
CA LYS A 277 17.14 36.33 -2.47
C LYS A 277 16.46 37.43 -3.27
N ALA A 278 15.51 37.10 -4.15
CA ALA A 278 14.76 38.09 -4.92
C ALA A 278 13.93 39.00 -3.99
N LYS A 279 13.24 38.45 -2.99
CA LYS A 279 12.52 39.24 -1.98
C LYS A 279 13.46 40.16 -1.20
N LYS A 280 14.65 39.69 -0.83
CA LYS A 280 15.66 40.55 -0.18
C LYS A 280 16.11 41.70 -1.07
N MET A 281 16.32 41.44 -2.36
CA MET A 281 16.65 42.50 -3.34
C MET A 281 15.49 43.48 -3.51
N GLU A 282 14.25 43.00 -3.57
CA GLU A 282 13.06 43.84 -3.64
C GLU A 282 12.93 44.74 -2.40
N ASN A 283 13.22 44.21 -1.21
CA ASN A 283 13.23 45.01 0.02
C ASN A 283 14.32 46.09 -0.01
N ILE A 284 15.54 45.74 -0.44
CA ILE A 284 16.62 46.72 -0.59
C ILE A 284 16.24 47.80 -1.62
N LEU A 285 15.59 47.43 -2.73
CA LEU A 285 15.11 48.43 -3.70
C LEU A 285 14.05 49.35 -3.08
N LYS A 286 13.10 48.82 -2.30
CA LYS A 286 12.13 49.64 -1.58
C LYS A 286 12.79 50.60 -0.59
N GLU A 287 13.82 50.14 0.12
CA GLU A 287 14.59 50.97 1.04
C GLU A 287 15.31 52.11 0.28
N ILE A 288 15.93 51.80 -0.87
CA ILE A 288 16.56 52.80 -1.74
C ILE A 288 15.52 53.79 -2.28
N ASP A 289 14.38 53.30 -2.75
CA ASP A 289 13.29 54.13 -3.28
C ASP A 289 12.66 55.02 -2.20
N SER A 290 12.75 54.65 -0.91
CA SER A 290 12.29 55.48 0.20
C SER A 290 13.27 56.57 0.64
N LEU A 291 14.53 56.54 0.21
CA LEU A 291 15.54 57.53 0.61
C LEU A 291 15.17 58.99 0.25
N PRO A 292 14.62 59.30 -0.93
CA PRO A 292 14.21 60.66 -1.27
C PRO A 292 13.13 61.19 -0.31
N ASN A 293 12.18 60.35 0.09
CA ASN A 293 11.14 60.74 1.04
C ASN A 293 11.72 61.07 2.42
N ILE A 294 12.73 60.30 2.87
CA ILE A 294 13.44 60.55 4.13
C ILE A 294 14.25 61.86 4.04
N MET A 295 14.90 62.12 2.90
CA MET A 295 15.60 63.39 2.69
C MET A 295 14.67 64.61 2.71
N ASP A 296 13.49 64.48 2.09
CA ASP A 296 12.44 65.51 2.10
C ASP A 296 11.84 65.73 3.51
N GLU A 297 11.86 64.71 4.36
CA GLU A 297 11.42 64.78 5.75
C GLU A 297 12.45 65.51 6.62
N ILE A 298 13.73 65.17 6.50
CA ILE A 298 14.84 65.86 7.19
C ILE A 298 14.86 67.35 6.83
N ALA A 299 14.71 67.68 5.54
CA ALA A 299 14.71 69.07 5.08
C ALA A 299 13.50 69.91 5.55
N LYS A 300 12.46 69.28 6.11
CA LYS A 300 11.30 69.97 6.71
C LYS A 300 11.40 70.09 8.22
N GLU A 301 12.23 69.27 8.87
CA GLU A 301 12.47 69.32 10.31
C GLU A 301 13.54 70.36 10.71
N ASP A 302 14.45 70.71 9.79
CA ASP A 302 15.40 71.84 9.89
C ASP A 302 14.76 73.19 9.47
#